data_AF-A0A1Y3TK92-F1
#
_entry.id   AF-A0A1Y3TK92-F1
#
_cell.length_a   1.000
_cell.length_b   1.000
_cell.length_c   1.000
_cell.angle_alpha   90.00
_cell.angle_beta   90.00
_cell.angle_gamma   90.00
#
_symmetry.space_group_name_H-M   'P 1'
#
loop_
_entity.id
_entity.type
_entity.pdbx_description
1 polymer ?
#
loop_
_entity_poly.entity_id
_entity_poly.type
_entity_poly.pdbx_seq_one_letter_code
_entity_poly.pdbx_strand_id
1 'polypeptide(L)'
;MKFMIMNYKPYEYELLQEKLDKLGKQGYSTNDLSFISFFRKKDKPVYYTIDFFNPTGSSRNDIKISQLTFIDKYEDKGYRCIYHKNNMYVFLSNNDIPININWKEKKDIIPLKQRLKSFALFFVSIVALALYSLYLFNATFDMFYSYGITLYYIGMLLLFIIASLKNYFDFYKLTQFHKELQSGKPQLKKIYTLKKVYNISLIIMCLLIGGGLLEDFTNNHPFNIKTHQVIQLDDFGYQQNTNISTQSYSSFTIPHTYISLETSKNTNEALYIKEFAFHSYEMAKKIFEQMKENPEIYSCNSQKSNKTTICGYIGDSLTSIVILHDQQVTIIIPGFEVNESHVEIIEDFYLK
;
A
#
# COMPACT_ATOMS: atom_id res chain seq x y z
N MET A 1 -20.92 34.79 -12.65
CA MET A 1 -21.74 33.79 -11.92
C MET A 1 -20.78 32.94 -11.07
N LYS A 2 -20.83 33.00 -9.74
CA LYS A 2 -19.94 32.22 -8.85
C LYS A 2 -20.59 30.87 -8.54
N PHE A 3 -19.89 29.79 -8.86
CA PHE A 3 -20.29 28.42 -8.49
C PHE A 3 -19.39 27.92 -7.36
N MET A 4 -19.97 27.12 -6.48
CA MET A 4 -19.20 26.39 -5.47
C MET A 4 -19.54 24.91 -5.57
N ILE A 5 -18.50 24.08 -5.53
CA ILE A 5 -18.60 22.62 -5.63
C ILE A 5 -18.40 22.03 -4.24
N MET A 6 -19.26 21.10 -3.85
CA MET A 6 -19.11 20.35 -2.60
C MET A 6 -19.17 18.85 -2.87
N ASN A 7 -18.13 18.14 -2.41
CA ASN A 7 -18.18 16.70 -2.15
C ASN A 7 -18.65 16.46 -0.72
N TYR A 8 -19.63 15.60 -0.53
CA TYR A 8 -20.08 15.19 0.80
C TYR A 8 -20.37 13.69 0.87
N LYS A 9 -20.34 13.15 2.10
CA LYS A 9 -20.69 11.76 2.39
C LYS A 9 -21.90 11.73 3.34
N PRO A 10 -22.92 10.89 3.10
CA PRO A 10 -24.20 10.93 3.82
C PRO A 10 -24.12 10.68 5.33
N TYR A 11 -23.06 10.03 5.81
CA TYR A 11 -22.89 9.67 7.23
C TYR A 11 -22.27 10.80 8.09
N GLU A 12 -22.04 11.98 7.51
CA GLU A 12 -21.45 13.15 8.17
C GLU A 12 -22.43 14.34 8.19
N TYR A 13 -23.69 14.05 8.50
CA TYR A 13 -24.80 14.97 8.36
C TYR A 13 -24.64 16.29 9.15
N GLU A 14 -23.95 16.33 10.29
CA GLU A 14 -23.68 17.61 10.98
C GLU A 14 -22.62 18.45 10.30
N LEU A 15 -21.56 17.83 9.77
CA LEU A 15 -20.57 18.53 8.94
C LEU A 15 -21.23 19.03 7.65
N LEU A 16 -22.18 18.26 7.13
CA LEU A 16 -23.02 18.67 6.02
C LEU A 16 -23.92 19.85 6.43
N GLN A 17 -24.59 19.78 7.58
CA GLN A 17 -25.43 20.85 8.14
C GLN A 17 -24.63 22.14 8.32
N GLU A 18 -23.47 22.10 8.99
CA GLU A 18 -22.63 23.28 9.23
C GLU A 18 -22.14 23.92 7.92
N LYS A 19 -21.73 23.09 6.95
CA LYS A 19 -21.35 23.58 5.62
C LYS A 19 -22.52 24.19 4.88
N LEU A 20 -23.68 23.52 4.89
CA LEU A 20 -24.88 24.00 4.26
C LEU A 20 -25.37 25.30 4.91
N ASP A 21 -25.30 25.42 6.23
CA ASP A 21 -25.64 26.66 6.96
C ASP A 21 -24.70 27.80 6.58
N LYS A 22 -23.40 27.53 6.51
CA LYS A 22 -22.41 28.53 6.08
C LYS A 22 -22.65 28.98 4.64
N LEU A 23 -22.93 28.04 3.74
CA LEU A 23 -23.25 28.31 2.33
C LEU A 23 -24.57 29.08 2.22
N GLY A 24 -25.59 28.65 2.95
CA GLY A 24 -26.92 29.24 2.97
C GLY A 24 -26.91 30.68 3.47
N LYS A 25 -26.18 30.98 4.56
CA LYS A 25 -25.93 32.35 5.04
C LYS A 25 -25.22 33.23 4.01
N GLN A 26 -24.38 32.64 3.16
CA GLN A 26 -23.71 33.33 2.06
C GLN A 26 -24.58 33.47 0.78
N GLY A 27 -25.82 32.99 0.82
CA GLY A 27 -26.78 33.00 -0.29
C GLY A 27 -26.59 31.86 -1.29
N TYR A 28 -25.80 30.84 -1.00
CA TYR A 28 -25.59 29.72 -1.91
C TYR A 28 -26.70 28.66 -1.78
N SER A 29 -27.43 28.45 -2.88
CA SER A 29 -28.58 27.55 -2.98
C SER A 29 -28.33 26.43 -4.00
N THR A 30 -28.80 25.22 -3.70
CA THR A 30 -28.90 24.10 -4.64
C THR A 30 -30.29 23.47 -4.59
N ASN A 31 -30.76 22.96 -5.74
CA ASN A 31 -32.04 22.24 -5.83
C ASN A 31 -31.87 20.72 -5.69
N ASP A 32 -30.64 20.24 -5.75
CA ASP A 32 -30.29 18.83 -5.61
C ASP A 32 -28.93 18.71 -4.91
N LEU A 33 -28.82 17.71 -4.04
CA LEU A 33 -27.59 17.36 -3.35
C LEU A 33 -27.18 15.98 -3.87
N SER A 34 -26.16 15.94 -4.71
CA SER A 34 -25.58 14.70 -5.23
C SER A 34 -24.14 14.54 -4.74
N PHE A 35 -23.46 13.45 -5.12
CA PHE A 35 -22.05 13.23 -4.75
C PHE A 35 -21.15 14.45 -5.09
N ILE A 36 -21.47 15.15 -6.19
CA ILE A 36 -20.91 16.46 -6.58
C ILE A 36 -22.07 17.45 -6.71
N SER A 37 -22.18 18.40 -5.78
CA SER A 37 -23.27 19.39 -5.78
C SER A 37 -22.80 20.76 -6.24
N PHE A 38 -23.56 21.41 -7.13
CA PHE A 38 -23.29 22.75 -7.64
C PHE A 38 -24.19 23.78 -6.98
N PHE A 39 -23.60 24.70 -6.22
CA PHE A 39 -24.33 25.77 -5.57
C PHE A 39 -24.33 27.04 -6.41
N ARG A 40 -25.51 27.66 -6.56
CA ARG A 40 -25.70 28.95 -7.22
C ARG A 40 -25.91 30.04 -6.18
N LYS A 41 -25.29 31.20 -6.36
CA LYS A 41 -25.48 32.35 -5.49
C LYS A 41 -26.84 33.01 -5.76
N LYS A 42 -27.61 33.25 -4.70
CA LYS A 42 -28.85 34.03 -4.65
C LYS A 42 -28.62 35.34 -3.90
N ASP A 43 -29.54 36.28 -4.08
CA ASP A 43 -29.48 37.62 -3.47
C ASP A 43 -29.88 37.64 -1.98
N LYS A 44 -30.51 36.56 -1.51
CA LYS A 44 -30.94 36.40 -0.13
C LYS A 44 -30.38 35.11 0.49
N PRO A 45 -30.19 35.08 1.82
CA PRO A 45 -29.85 33.84 2.52
C PRO A 45 -30.87 32.74 2.27
N VAL A 46 -30.42 31.49 2.32
CA VAL A 46 -31.26 30.30 2.32
C VAL A 46 -30.92 29.42 3.53
N TYR A 47 -31.89 28.64 3.99
CA TYR A 47 -31.76 27.84 5.21
C TYR A 47 -31.89 26.37 4.88
N TYR A 48 -30.92 25.58 5.34
CA TYR A 48 -30.93 24.13 5.15
C TYR A 48 -31.27 23.45 6.47
N THR A 49 -31.95 22.32 6.40
CA THR A 49 -32.24 21.51 7.60
C THR A 49 -32.14 20.05 7.25
N ILE A 50 -31.34 19.31 8.01
CA ILE A 50 -31.20 17.87 7.86
C ILE A 50 -32.01 17.17 8.94
N ASP A 51 -32.87 16.24 8.52
CA ASP A 51 -33.59 15.37 9.44
C ASP A 51 -33.61 13.92 8.99
N PHE A 52 -33.97 13.02 9.91
CA PHE A 52 -33.94 11.57 9.67
C PHE A 52 -35.33 10.97 9.82
N PHE A 53 -35.72 10.22 8.80
CA PHE A 53 -36.98 9.47 8.77
C PHE A 53 -36.79 8.09 9.40
N ASN A 54 -37.54 7.80 10.44
CA ASN A 54 -37.66 6.43 10.95
C ASN A 54 -38.94 5.80 10.38
N PRO A 55 -38.84 4.81 9.48
CA PRO A 55 -40.02 4.21 8.88
C PRO A 55 -40.90 3.52 9.95
N THR A 56 -42.19 3.81 9.91
CA THR A 56 -43.22 3.16 10.72
C THR A 56 -44.17 2.36 9.81
N GLY A 57 -44.63 1.20 10.29
CA GLY A 57 -45.47 0.28 9.53
C GLY A 57 -44.75 -1.02 9.15
N SER A 58 -45.53 -2.07 8.92
CA SER A 58 -45.05 -3.43 8.64
C SER A 58 -45.08 -3.78 7.15
N SER A 59 -45.89 -3.08 6.34
CA SER A 59 -45.95 -3.28 4.88
C SER A 59 -45.22 -2.19 4.11
N ARG A 60 -44.88 -2.47 2.84
CA ARG A 60 -44.25 -1.51 1.92
C ARG A 60 -45.12 -0.27 1.69
N ASN A 61 -46.44 -0.42 1.70
CA ASN A 61 -47.38 0.69 1.52
C ASN A 61 -47.43 1.58 2.76
N ASP A 62 -47.44 0.99 3.96
CA ASP A 62 -47.44 1.75 5.21
C ASP A 62 -46.16 2.58 5.36
N ILE A 63 -45.01 2.00 5.00
CA ILE A 63 -43.72 2.70 5.01
C ILE A 63 -43.76 3.89 4.04
N LYS A 64 -44.37 3.73 2.86
CA LYS A 64 -44.49 4.82 1.87
C LYS A 64 -45.41 5.93 2.35
N ILE A 65 -46.53 5.59 2.99
CA ILE A 65 -47.45 6.57 3.59
C ILE A 65 -46.73 7.33 4.72
N SER A 66 -46.07 6.61 5.62
CA SER A 66 -45.26 7.18 6.71
C SER A 66 -44.17 8.14 6.18
N GLN A 67 -43.52 7.77 5.06
CA GLN A 67 -42.52 8.61 4.39
C GLN A 67 -43.11 9.91 3.84
N LEU A 68 -44.27 9.83 3.17
CA LEU A 68 -44.97 11.01 2.65
C LEU A 68 -45.38 11.94 3.79
N THR A 69 -46.01 11.40 4.84
CA THR A 69 -46.38 12.17 6.03
C THR A 69 -45.18 12.85 6.71
N PHE A 70 -44.01 12.20 6.70
CA PHE A 70 -42.78 12.80 7.20
C PHE A 70 -42.34 14.01 6.36
N ILE A 71 -42.43 13.93 5.03
CA ILE A 71 -42.07 15.03 4.12
C ILE A 71 -43.09 16.17 4.22
N ASP A 72 -44.39 15.86 4.23
CA ASP A 72 -45.49 16.83 4.27
C ASP A 72 -45.35 17.79 5.47
N LYS A 73 -44.94 17.27 6.64
CA LYS A 73 -44.65 18.07 7.85
C LYS A 73 -43.67 19.24 7.62
N TYR A 74 -42.75 19.07 6.68
CA TYR A 74 -41.76 20.08 6.31
C TYR A 74 -42.29 20.98 5.18
N GLU A 75 -42.95 20.41 4.17
CA GLU A 75 -43.56 21.16 3.06
C GLU A 75 -44.63 22.16 3.55
N ASP A 76 -45.45 21.76 4.52
CA ASP A 76 -46.44 22.63 5.18
C ASP A 76 -45.80 23.86 5.86
N LYS A 77 -44.51 23.79 6.20
CA LYS A 77 -43.73 24.88 6.80
C LYS A 77 -42.92 25.66 5.77
N GLY A 78 -43.11 25.41 4.47
CA GLY A 78 -42.40 26.06 3.39
C GLY A 78 -41.00 25.51 3.12
N TYR A 79 -40.68 24.32 3.63
CA TYR A 79 -39.43 23.62 3.33
C TYR A 79 -39.61 22.66 2.17
N ARG A 80 -38.70 22.71 1.19
CA ARG A 80 -38.66 21.76 0.08
C ARG A 80 -37.61 20.69 0.34
N CYS A 81 -37.98 19.41 0.17
CA CYS A 81 -37.01 18.33 0.17
C CYS A 81 -36.12 18.40 -1.09
N ILE A 82 -34.80 18.46 -0.90
CA ILE A 82 -33.78 18.51 -1.98
C ILE A 82 -32.87 17.29 -1.99
N TYR A 83 -32.99 16.41 -0.99
CA TYR A 83 -32.20 15.18 -0.90
C TYR A 83 -32.91 14.12 -0.05
N HIS A 84 -32.80 12.87 -0.47
CA HIS A 84 -33.11 11.72 0.39
C HIS A 84 -32.17 10.55 0.10
N LYS A 85 -31.53 9.99 1.12
CA LYS A 85 -30.78 8.72 1.04
C LYS A 85 -30.54 8.13 2.42
N ASN A 86 -30.65 6.81 2.56
CA ASN A 86 -30.41 6.09 3.83
C ASN A 86 -31.15 6.75 5.02
N ASN A 87 -32.44 7.06 4.83
CA ASN A 87 -33.29 7.72 5.82
C ASN A 87 -32.90 9.17 6.20
N MET A 88 -31.83 9.74 5.64
CA MET A 88 -31.48 11.15 5.79
C MET A 88 -32.18 11.99 4.72
N TYR A 89 -32.80 13.08 5.14
CA TYR A 89 -33.46 14.06 4.29
C TYR A 89 -32.82 15.42 4.48
N VAL A 90 -32.59 16.13 3.38
CA VAL A 90 -32.16 17.54 3.43
C VAL A 90 -33.27 18.40 2.87
N PHE A 91 -33.68 19.37 3.67
CA PHE A 91 -34.71 20.33 3.37
C PHE A 91 -34.10 21.72 3.15
N LEU A 92 -34.70 22.49 2.26
CA LEU A 92 -34.31 23.85 1.90
C LEU A 92 -35.51 24.78 2.10
N SER A 93 -35.29 25.91 2.78
CA SER A 93 -36.27 26.98 2.92
C SER A 93 -35.66 28.33 2.55
N ASN A 94 -36.50 29.25 2.07
CA ASN A 94 -36.13 30.65 1.89
C ASN A 94 -36.42 31.50 3.15
N ASN A 95 -37.07 30.90 4.16
CA ASN A 95 -37.49 31.56 5.40
C ASN A 95 -36.71 31.00 6.60
N ASP A 96 -36.34 31.86 7.55
CA ASP A 96 -35.65 31.48 8.78
C ASP A 96 -36.67 30.95 9.81
N ILE A 97 -37.15 29.73 9.60
CA ILE A 97 -38.13 29.10 10.49
C ILE A 97 -37.39 28.08 11.37
N PRO A 98 -37.17 28.35 12.66
CA PRO A 98 -36.47 27.40 13.51
C PRO A 98 -37.30 26.11 13.66
N ILE A 99 -36.77 24.98 13.20
CA ILE A 99 -37.35 23.66 13.45
C ILE A 99 -36.67 23.06 14.66
N ASN A 100 -37.48 22.69 15.67
CA ASN A 100 -36.98 21.98 16.84
C ASN A 100 -36.69 20.52 16.45
N ILE A 101 -35.43 20.22 16.16
CA ILE A 101 -34.96 18.88 15.82
C ILE A 101 -34.86 18.07 17.12
N ASN A 102 -35.68 17.04 17.28
CA ASN A 102 -35.63 16.18 18.46
C ASN A 102 -34.48 15.15 18.33
N TRP A 103 -33.32 15.51 18.87
CA TRP A 103 -32.11 14.69 18.82
C TRP A 103 -32.19 13.40 19.64
N LYS A 104 -33.12 13.30 20.61
CA LYS A 104 -33.23 12.15 21.53
C LYS A 104 -33.69 10.84 20.86
N GLU A 105 -34.33 10.91 19.69
CA GLU A 105 -34.86 9.73 18.97
C GLU A 105 -33.92 9.19 17.90
N LYS A 106 -32.78 9.84 17.65
CA LYS A 106 -31.83 9.43 16.61
C LYS A 106 -30.97 8.27 17.12
N LYS A 107 -31.43 7.04 16.89
CA LYS A 107 -30.64 5.82 17.05
C LYS A 107 -29.35 5.94 16.24
N ASP A 108 -28.28 5.40 16.83
CA ASP A 108 -26.94 5.32 16.28
C ASP A 108 -26.94 5.12 14.76
N ILE A 109 -26.45 6.11 14.00
CA ILE A 109 -26.58 6.16 12.53
C ILE A 109 -25.83 4.99 11.85
N ILE A 110 -24.92 4.34 12.58
CA ILE A 110 -24.20 3.17 12.09
C ILE A 110 -24.72 1.90 12.76
N PRO A 111 -25.28 0.97 11.98
CA PRO A 111 -25.72 -0.32 12.49
C PRO A 111 -24.58 -1.05 13.23
N LEU A 112 -24.90 -1.72 14.33
CA LEU A 112 -23.95 -2.57 15.07
C LEU A 112 -23.20 -3.55 14.15
N LYS A 113 -23.89 -4.10 13.14
CA LYS A 113 -23.30 -4.97 12.11
C LYS A 113 -22.12 -4.33 11.38
N GLN A 114 -22.21 -3.04 11.08
CA GLN A 114 -21.16 -2.31 10.38
C GLN A 114 -19.98 -2.01 11.31
N ARG A 115 -20.24 -1.75 12.60
CA ARG A 115 -19.17 -1.63 13.62
C ARG A 115 -18.42 -2.94 13.81
N LEU A 116 -19.14 -4.05 13.94
CA LEU A 116 -18.54 -5.38 14.05
C LEU A 116 -17.71 -5.72 12.81
N LYS A 117 -18.18 -5.33 11.62
CA LYS A 117 -17.39 -5.48 10.38
C LYS A 117 -16.09 -4.67 10.42
N SER A 118 -16.14 -3.38 10.78
CA SER A 118 -14.93 -2.55 10.89
C SER A 118 -13.97 -3.07 11.96
N PHE A 119 -14.50 -3.57 13.07
CA PHE A 119 -13.71 -4.21 14.12
C PHE A 119 -13.01 -5.48 13.60
N ALA A 120 -13.74 -6.39 12.96
CA ALA A 120 -13.15 -7.59 12.37
C ALA A 120 -12.08 -7.24 11.33
N LEU A 121 -12.33 -6.26 10.45
CA LEU A 121 -11.36 -5.81 9.46
C LEU A 121 -10.11 -5.18 10.08
N PHE A 122 -10.23 -4.52 11.24
CA PHE A 122 -9.09 -4.01 11.98
C PHE A 122 -8.17 -5.13 12.49
N PHE A 123 -8.73 -6.21 13.05
CA PHE A 123 -7.94 -7.37 13.46
C PHE A 123 -7.27 -8.04 12.27
N VAL A 124 -8.01 -8.23 11.18
CA VAL A 124 -7.45 -8.81 9.95
C VAL A 124 -6.28 -7.97 9.43
N SER A 125 -6.40 -6.64 9.42
CA SER A 125 -5.31 -5.77 8.96
C SER A 125 -4.09 -5.79 9.89
N ILE A 126 -4.28 -5.93 11.20
CA ILE A 126 -3.17 -6.09 12.15
C ILE A 126 -2.46 -7.42 11.93
N VAL A 127 -3.20 -8.52 11.79
CA VAL A 127 -2.61 -9.84 11.53
C VAL A 127 -1.83 -9.82 10.21
N ALA A 128 -2.40 -9.25 9.16
CA ALA A 128 -1.72 -9.09 7.88
C ALA A 128 -0.44 -8.24 8.00
N LEU A 129 -0.49 -7.13 8.76
CA LEU A 129 0.71 -6.32 9.04
C LEU A 129 1.78 -7.14 9.75
N ALA A 130 1.42 -7.90 10.79
CA ALA A 130 2.37 -8.70 11.57
C ALA A 130 3.01 -9.82 10.72
N LEU A 131 2.20 -10.54 9.94
CA LEU A 131 2.70 -11.58 9.03
C LEU A 131 3.63 -10.99 7.98
N TYR A 132 3.28 -9.83 7.42
CA TYR A 132 4.11 -9.15 6.43
C TYR A 132 5.41 -8.60 7.03
N SER A 133 5.37 -8.07 8.25
CA SER A 133 6.59 -7.67 8.97
C SER A 133 7.48 -8.86 9.31
N LEU A 134 6.90 -10.01 9.67
CA LEU A 134 7.67 -11.25 9.89
C LEU A 134 8.31 -11.74 8.59
N TYR A 135 7.58 -11.68 7.48
CA TYR A 135 8.12 -11.97 6.14
C TYR A 135 9.32 -11.07 5.83
N LEU A 136 9.20 -9.75 6.06
CA LEU A 136 10.30 -8.81 5.84
C LEU A 136 11.48 -9.01 6.80
N PHE A 137 11.23 -9.45 8.04
CA PHE A 137 12.28 -9.74 9.00
C PHE A 137 13.13 -10.95 8.59
N ASN A 138 12.49 -11.94 7.96
CA ASN A 138 13.16 -13.13 7.41
C ASN A 138 13.60 -12.94 5.94
N ALA A 139 13.46 -11.74 5.38
CA ALA A 139 13.87 -11.48 4.01
C ALA A 139 15.40 -11.51 3.89
N THR A 140 15.89 -12.21 2.87
CA THR A 140 17.31 -12.26 2.53
C THR A 140 17.74 -10.95 1.87
N PHE A 141 19.03 -10.64 1.95
CA PHE A 141 19.57 -9.37 1.41
C PHE A 141 19.33 -9.25 -0.11
N ASP A 142 19.24 -10.37 -0.83
CA ASP A 142 19.00 -10.44 -2.26
C ASP A 142 17.52 -10.21 -2.64
N MET A 143 16.58 -10.15 -1.69
CA MET A 143 15.19 -9.72 -1.97
C MET A 143 15.05 -8.21 -2.22
N PHE A 144 16.09 -7.42 -1.92
CA PHE A 144 16.13 -5.97 -2.10
C PHE A 144 17.10 -5.57 -3.23
N TYR A 145 17.02 -6.29 -4.35
CA TYR A 145 17.91 -6.14 -5.50
C TYR A 145 17.75 -4.80 -6.25
N SER A 146 16.65 -4.06 -6.03
CA SER A 146 16.42 -2.75 -6.64
C SER A 146 15.87 -1.70 -5.67
N TYR A 147 15.99 -0.42 -6.04
CA TYR A 147 15.30 0.67 -5.35
C TYR A 147 13.77 0.49 -5.40
N GLY A 148 13.25 0.01 -6.52
CA GLY A 148 11.83 -0.11 -6.82
C GLY A 148 11.14 -1.17 -5.98
N ILE A 149 11.74 -2.35 -5.85
CA ILE A 149 11.19 -3.41 -4.99
C ILE A 149 11.20 -2.97 -3.51
N THR A 150 12.21 -2.19 -3.09
CA THR A 150 12.29 -1.62 -1.75
C THR A 150 11.15 -0.62 -1.51
N LEU A 151 10.92 0.31 -2.44
CA LEU A 151 9.81 1.28 -2.37
C LEU A 151 8.45 0.58 -2.38
N TYR A 152 8.29 -0.46 -3.20
CA TYR A 152 7.09 -1.30 -3.22
C TYR A 152 6.81 -1.91 -1.85
N TYR A 153 7.81 -2.53 -1.22
CA TYR A 153 7.65 -3.14 0.09
C TYR A 153 7.31 -2.14 1.20
N ILE A 154 7.91 -0.95 1.18
CA ILE A 154 7.56 0.16 2.09
C ILE A 154 6.11 0.62 1.84
N GLY A 155 5.70 0.73 0.58
CA GLY A 155 4.34 1.07 0.18
C GLY A 155 3.30 0.06 0.68
N MET A 156 3.60 -1.23 0.59
CA MET A 156 2.76 -2.32 1.11
C MET A 156 2.66 -2.27 2.65
N LEU A 157 3.76 -2.00 3.35
CA LEU A 157 3.74 -1.81 4.80
C LEU A 157 2.84 -0.62 5.18
N LEU A 158 2.98 0.50 4.46
CA LEU A 158 2.15 1.69 4.64
C LEU A 158 0.67 1.40 4.36
N LEU A 159 0.34 0.58 3.36
CA LEU A 159 -1.03 0.15 3.06
C LEU A 159 -1.66 -0.56 4.26
N PHE A 160 -0.96 -1.49 4.91
CA PHE A 160 -1.47 -2.20 6.08
C PHE A 160 -1.65 -1.28 7.29
N ILE A 161 -0.74 -0.33 7.50
CA ILE A 161 -0.89 0.71 8.53
C ILE A 161 -2.13 1.57 8.25
N ILE A 162 -2.31 2.03 7.02
CA ILE A 162 -3.45 2.86 6.60
C ILE A 162 -4.76 2.09 6.77
N ALA A 163 -4.80 0.81 6.39
CA ALA A 163 -5.97 -0.05 6.56
C ALA A 163 -6.33 -0.22 8.04
N SER A 164 -5.33 -0.48 8.88
CA SER A 164 -5.50 -0.60 10.34
C SER A 164 -6.00 0.70 10.95
N LEU A 165 -5.38 1.83 10.62
CA LEU A 165 -5.81 3.15 11.09
C LEU A 165 -7.24 3.48 10.66
N LYS A 166 -7.59 3.22 9.40
CA LYS A 166 -8.94 3.47 8.89
C LYS A 166 -9.99 2.67 9.65
N ASN A 167 -9.78 1.36 9.79
CA ASN A 167 -10.73 0.49 10.48
C ASN A 167 -10.83 0.84 11.97
N TYR A 168 -9.70 1.20 12.61
CA TYR A 168 -9.68 1.71 13.97
C TYR A 168 -10.49 3.01 14.12
N PHE A 169 -10.32 3.97 13.20
CA PHE A 169 -11.08 5.22 13.24
C PHE A 169 -12.57 4.97 13.01
N ASP A 170 -12.91 4.14 12.02
CA ASP A 170 -14.30 3.78 11.72
C ASP A 170 -14.98 3.08 12.92
N PHE A 171 -14.21 2.38 13.76
CA PHE A 171 -14.71 1.75 14.98
C PHE A 171 -14.77 2.71 16.20
N TYR A 172 -13.63 3.30 16.56
CA TYR A 172 -13.45 4.05 17.82
C TYR A 172 -14.03 5.46 17.75
N LYS A 173 -13.71 6.22 16.69
CA LYS A 173 -14.11 7.62 16.59
C LYS A 173 -15.58 7.80 16.32
N LEU A 174 -16.23 6.87 15.62
CA LEU A 174 -17.68 6.94 15.41
C LEU A 174 -18.45 6.81 16.73
N THR A 175 -17.96 5.95 17.63
CA THR A 175 -18.52 5.78 18.97
C THR A 175 -18.26 7.00 19.86
N GLN A 176 -17.05 7.55 19.80
CA GLN A 176 -16.70 8.76 20.55
C GLN A 176 -17.43 10.01 20.02
N PHE A 177 -17.57 10.15 18.70
CA PHE A 177 -18.28 11.24 18.05
C PHE A 177 -19.75 11.26 18.44
N HIS A 178 -20.42 10.10 18.53
CA HIS A 178 -21.79 10.01 19.05
C HIS A 178 -21.91 10.46 20.51
N LYS A 179 -20.93 10.12 21.36
CA LYS A 179 -20.91 10.60 22.77
C LYS A 179 -20.66 12.10 22.86
N GLU A 180 -19.76 12.64 22.05
CA GLU A 180 -19.49 14.09 21.96
C GLU A 180 -20.66 14.87 21.37
N LEU A 181 -21.47 14.21 20.55
CA LEU A 181 -22.71 14.72 20.00
C LEU A 181 -23.81 14.87 21.05
N GLN A 182 -24.00 13.82 21.85
CA GLN A 182 -24.95 13.83 22.96
C GLN A 182 -24.58 14.89 24.01
N SER A 183 -23.29 15.25 24.14
CA SER A 183 -22.81 16.29 25.04
C SER A 183 -22.78 17.70 24.42
N GLY A 184 -23.17 17.87 23.16
CA GLY A 184 -23.35 19.17 22.50
C GLY A 184 -22.06 19.94 22.18
N LYS A 185 -20.88 19.30 22.26
CA LYS A 185 -19.57 19.92 21.95
C LYS A 185 -18.68 18.99 21.11
N PRO A 186 -19.02 18.74 19.82
CA PRO A 186 -18.23 17.85 18.97
C PRO A 186 -16.87 18.45 18.59
N GLN A 187 -15.77 17.69 18.74
CA GLN A 187 -14.41 18.14 18.35
C GLN A 187 -14.12 17.94 16.84
N LEU A 188 -14.87 18.64 15.99
CA LEU A 188 -14.86 18.48 14.52
C LEU A 188 -13.50 18.72 13.86
N LYS A 189 -12.70 19.69 14.37
CA LYS A 189 -11.36 20.02 13.83
C LYS A 189 -10.40 18.83 13.85
N LYS A 190 -10.46 17.99 14.89
CA LYS A 190 -9.61 16.80 15.05
C LYS A 190 -9.95 15.71 14.03
N ILE A 191 -11.21 15.63 13.59
CA ILE A 191 -11.66 14.68 12.55
C ILE A 191 -11.14 15.14 11.19
N TYR A 192 -11.21 16.44 10.90
CA TYR A 192 -10.72 17.00 9.65
C TYR A 192 -9.21 16.78 9.45
N THR A 193 -8.40 17.08 10.48
CA THR A 193 -6.94 16.87 10.41
C THR A 193 -6.60 15.42 10.12
N LEU A 194 -7.26 14.48 10.80
CA LEU A 194 -7.00 13.05 10.61
C LEU A 194 -7.39 12.54 9.23
N LYS A 195 -8.50 13.02 8.65
CA LYS A 195 -8.85 12.71 7.26
C LYS A 195 -7.82 13.25 6.27
N LYS A 196 -7.31 14.46 6.52
CA LYS A 196 -6.28 15.05 5.67
C LYS A 196 -5.00 14.20 5.71
N VAL A 197 -4.57 13.77 6.89
CA VAL A 197 -3.44 12.86 7.07
C VAL A 197 -3.68 11.54 6.33
N TYR A 198 -4.84 10.90 6.54
CA TYR A 198 -5.21 9.65 5.86
C TYR A 198 -5.13 9.77 4.33
N ASN A 199 -5.70 10.84 3.75
CA ASN A 199 -5.68 11.04 2.31
C ASN A 199 -4.26 11.26 1.77
N ILE A 200 -3.42 12.03 2.49
CA ILE A 200 -2.02 12.23 2.11
C ILE A 200 -1.26 10.90 2.17
N SER A 201 -1.42 10.12 3.25
CA SER A 201 -0.80 8.81 3.38
C SER A 201 -1.23 7.85 2.27
N LEU A 202 -2.51 7.88 1.87
CA LEU A 202 -3.01 7.07 0.75
C LEU A 202 -2.34 7.43 -0.57
N ILE A 203 -2.18 8.73 -0.85
CA ILE A 203 -1.49 9.20 -2.07
C ILE A 203 -0.04 8.76 -2.05
N ILE A 204 0.66 8.94 -0.93
CA ILE A 204 2.06 8.51 -0.78
C ILE A 204 2.17 7.00 -0.99
N MET A 205 1.27 6.20 -0.40
CA MET A 205 1.23 4.75 -0.59
C MET A 205 1.09 4.37 -2.07
N CYS A 206 0.16 5.00 -2.80
CA CYS A 206 0.00 4.73 -4.23
C CYS A 206 1.25 5.10 -5.04
N LEU A 207 1.91 6.22 -4.69
CA LEU A 207 3.16 6.63 -5.33
C LEU A 207 4.31 5.67 -5.03
N LEU A 208 4.40 5.14 -3.80
CA LEU A 208 5.44 4.17 -3.42
C LEU A 208 5.25 2.83 -4.14
N ILE A 209 4.03 2.31 -4.18
CA ILE A 209 3.74 1.03 -4.85
C ILE A 209 3.91 1.18 -6.37
N GLY A 210 3.22 2.16 -6.98
CA GLY A 210 3.26 2.34 -8.42
C GLY A 210 4.61 2.84 -8.92
N GLY A 211 5.20 3.81 -8.22
CA GLY A 211 6.54 4.31 -8.52
C GLY A 211 7.62 3.27 -8.27
N GLY A 212 7.49 2.44 -7.23
CA GLY A 212 8.42 1.34 -6.97
C GLY A 212 8.41 0.30 -8.09
N LEU A 213 7.23 -0.15 -8.55
CA LEU A 213 7.13 -1.09 -9.68
C LEU A 213 7.67 -0.50 -10.99
N LEU A 214 7.42 0.79 -11.24
CA LEU A 214 7.95 1.48 -12.42
C LEU A 214 9.48 1.61 -12.35
N GLU A 215 10.01 1.99 -11.19
CA GLU A 215 11.46 2.08 -10.98
C GLU A 215 12.10 0.73 -11.22
N ASP A 216 11.55 -0.35 -10.64
CA ASP A 216 12.09 -1.71 -10.76
C ASP A 216 12.16 -2.15 -12.23
N PHE A 217 11.11 -1.85 -13.00
CA PHE A 217 11.09 -2.10 -14.44
C PHE A 217 12.15 -1.28 -15.19
N THR A 218 12.36 -0.02 -14.81
CA THR A 218 13.33 0.87 -15.48
C THR A 218 14.78 0.64 -15.08
N ASN A 219 15.04 0.14 -13.87
CA ASN A 219 16.38 -0.06 -13.31
C ASN A 219 17.03 -1.36 -13.83
N ASN A 220 16.24 -2.27 -14.38
CA ASN A 220 16.76 -3.46 -15.03
C ASN A 220 17.40 -3.11 -16.38
N HIS A 221 18.72 -3.30 -16.47
CA HIS A 221 19.48 -3.07 -17.69
C HIS A 221 20.34 -4.27 -18.06
N PRO A 222 20.41 -4.68 -19.34
CA PRO A 222 21.42 -5.63 -19.76
C PRO A 222 22.80 -4.98 -19.72
N PHE A 223 23.81 -5.71 -19.25
CA PHE A 223 25.21 -5.26 -19.31
C PHE A 223 25.99 -6.02 -20.37
N ASN A 224 27.05 -5.40 -20.89
CA ASN A 224 27.94 -6.01 -21.86
C ASN A 224 29.13 -6.68 -21.14
N ILE A 225 29.40 -7.94 -21.49
CA ILE A 225 30.49 -8.72 -20.86
C ILE A 225 31.87 -8.14 -21.20
N LYS A 226 31.99 -7.39 -22.31
CA LYS A 226 33.23 -6.66 -22.64
C LYS A 226 33.53 -5.53 -21.66
N THR A 227 32.49 -4.94 -21.06
CA THR A 227 32.64 -3.84 -20.10
C THR A 227 32.66 -4.32 -18.66
N HIS A 228 32.04 -5.47 -18.38
CA HIS A 228 32.04 -6.11 -17.07
C HIS A 228 32.25 -7.61 -17.29
N GLN A 229 33.50 -8.06 -17.16
CA GLN A 229 33.86 -9.45 -17.42
C GLN A 229 33.29 -10.34 -16.33
N VAL A 230 32.74 -11.48 -16.74
CA VAL A 230 32.23 -12.55 -15.87
C VAL A 230 32.78 -13.86 -16.40
N ILE A 231 33.06 -14.81 -15.52
CA ILE A 231 33.54 -16.14 -15.92
C ILE A 231 32.50 -16.81 -16.83
N GLN A 232 32.96 -17.52 -17.86
CA GLN A 232 32.14 -18.12 -18.91
C GLN A 232 32.35 -19.62 -18.98
N LEU A 233 31.43 -20.32 -19.66
CA LEU A 233 31.54 -21.75 -19.94
C LEU A 233 32.83 -22.11 -20.70
N ASP A 234 33.31 -21.23 -21.58
CA ASP A 234 34.55 -21.44 -22.33
C ASP A 234 35.79 -21.51 -21.41
N ASP A 235 35.79 -20.78 -20.28
CA ASP A 235 36.89 -20.80 -19.31
C ASP A 235 37.06 -22.18 -18.64
N PHE A 236 36.00 -23.00 -18.65
CA PHE A 236 36.00 -24.39 -18.18
C PHE A 236 36.22 -25.41 -19.30
N GLY A 237 36.52 -24.96 -20.52
CA GLY A 237 36.75 -25.82 -21.69
C GLY A 237 35.47 -26.24 -22.41
N TYR A 238 34.31 -25.67 -22.09
CA TYR A 238 33.07 -25.92 -22.82
C TYR A 238 32.94 -24.98 -24.04
N GLN A 239 33.68 -25.30 -25.12
CA GLN A 239 33.63 -24.57 -26.39
C GLN A 239 32.34 -24.88 -27.16
N GLN A 240 31.26 -24.18 -26.85
CA GLN A 240 29.98 -24.37 -27.53
C GLN A 240 29.31 -23.06 -27.93
N ASN A 241 28.32 -23.18 -28.83
CA ASN A 241 27.45 -22.07 -29.20
C ASN A 241 26.56 -21.74 -27.99
N THR A 242 26.98 -20.80 -27.14
CA THR A 242 26.25 -20.44 -25.92
C THR A 242 25.24 -19.31 -26.16
N ASN A 243 24.25 -19.24 -25.28
CA ASN A 243 23.38 -18.08 -25.11
C ASN A 243 23.66 -17.49 -23.73
N ILE A 244 24.03 -16.22 -23.70
CA ILE A 244 24.23 -15.48 -22.46
C ILE A 244 23.15 -14.41 -22.29
N SER A 245 22.51 -14.43 -21.12
CA SER A 245 21.59 -13.38 -20.68
C SER A 245 22.22 -12.65 -19.50
N THR A 246 22.14 -11.33 -19.53
CA THR A 246 22.77 -10.46 -18.53
C THR A 246 21.76 -9.44 -18.01
N GLN A 247 21.84 -9.14 -16.73
CA GLN A 247 21.01 -8.13 -16.07
C GLN A 247 21.85 -7.43 -15.01
N SER A 248 21.69 -6.12 -14.90
CA SER A 248 22.27 -5.30 -13.85
C SER A 248 21.19 -4.49 -13.16
N TYR A 249 21.33 -4.35 -11.85
CA TYR A 249 20.42 -3.61 -10.99
C TYR A 249 21.19 -2.76 -9.99
N SER A 250 20.53 -1.74 -9.45
CA SER A 250 21.06 -0.93 -8.36
C SER A 250 20.02 -0.76 -7.26
N SER A 251 20.43 -0.80 -5.99
CA SER A 251 19.54 -0.64 -4.84
C SER A 251 20.13 0.22 -3.74
N PHE A 252 19.33 0.53 -2.72
CA PHE A 252 19.79 1.29 -1.55
C PHE A 252 20.84 0.54 -0.72
N THR A 253 20.78 -0.78 -0.73
CA THR A 253 21.65 -1.65 0.05
C THR A 253 22.81 -2.20 -0.78
N ILE A 254 22.59 -2.41 -2.09
CA ILE A 254 23.57 -2.97 -3.02
C ILE A 254 23.69 -2.01 -4.22
N PRO A 255 24.72 -1.17 -4.26
CA PRO A 255 24.97 -0.20 -5.33
C PRO A 255 24.93 -0.79 -6.73
N HIS A 256 25.58 -1.96 -6.92
CA HIS A 256 25.61 -2.63 -8.20
C HIS A 256 25.42 -4.13 -8.00
N THR A 257 24.41 -4.68 -8.66
CA THR A 257 24.18 -6.11 -8.78
C THR A 257 24.32 -6.50 -10.24
N TYR A 258 25.09 -7.54 -10.53
CA TYR A 258 25.23 -8.12 -11.86
C TYR A 258 24.79 -9.57 -11.83
N ILE A 259 23.93 -9.96 -12.76
CA ILE A 259 23.43 -11.32 -12.89
C ILE A 259 23.68 -11.77 -14.32
N SER A 260 24.31 -12.93 -14.48
CA SER A 260 24.44 -13.58 -15.77
C SER A 260 23.94 -15.02 -15.70
N LEU A 261 23.30 -15.45 -16.77
CA LEU A 261 22.98 -16.85 -17.03
C LEU A 261 23.49 -17.18 -18.42
N GLU A 262 24.52 -18.01 -18.47
CA GLU A 262 25.01 -18.62 -19.70
C GLU A 262 24.49 -20.05 -19.81
N THR A 263 24.02 -20.42 -21.01
CA THR A 263 23.51 -21.76 -21.30
C THR A 263 24.11 -22.27 -22.59
N SER A 264 24.54 -23.53 -22.59
CA SER A 264 24.91 -24.23 -23.82
C SER A 264 23.67 -24.51 -24.67
N LYS A 265 23.76 -24.35 -25.98
CA LYS A 265 22.65 -24.73 -26.90
C LYS A 265 22.62 -26.22 -27.22
N ASN A 266 23.77 -26.89 -27.14
CA ASN A 266 23.92 -28.27 -27.60
C ASN A 266 24.01 -29.27 -26.45
N THR A 267 24.23 -28.77 -25.24
CA THR A 267 24.34 -29.58 -24.02
C THR A 267 23.54 -28.93 -22.89
N ASN A 268 23.41 -29.62 -21.75
CA ASN A 268 22.56 -29.16 -20.63
C ASN A 268 23.35 -28.30 -19.62
N GLU A 269 24.58 -27.92 -19.96
CA GLU A 269 25.48 -27.14 -19.14
C GLU A 269 25.00 -25.69 -19.08
N ALA A 270 24.97 -25.16 -17.86
CA ALA A 270 24.64 -23.78 -17.59
C ALA A 270 25.60 -23.21 -16.55
N LEU A 271 25.76 -21.90 -16.55
CA LEU A 271 26.54 -21.17 -15.57
C LEU A 271 25.74 -19.95 -15.14
N TYR A 272 25.36 -19.92 -13.87
CA TYR A 272 24.61 -18.82 -13.28
C TYR A 272 25.48 -18.07 -12.28
N ILE A 273 25.57 -16.75 -12.44
CA ILE A 273 26.43 -15.90 -11.62
C ILE A 273 25.61 -14.73 -11.09
N LYS A 274 25.77 -14.42 -9.81
CA LYS A 274 25.26 -13.21 -9.16
C LYS A 274 26.41 -12.50 -8.45
N GLU A 275 26.67 -11.26 -8.82
CA GLU A 275 27.69 -10.42 -8.20
C GLU A 275 27.03 -9.25 -7.49
N PHE A 276 27.40 -9.04 -6.23
CA PHE A 276 26.90 -7.95 -5.40
C PHE A 276 28.07 -7.05 -5.00
N ALA A 277 28.15 -5.85 -5.58
CA ALA A 277 29.13 -4.85 -5.23
C ALA A 277 28.56 -3.87 -4.21
N PHE A 278 29.16 -3.83 -3.03
CA PHE A 278 28.78 -3.01 -1.88
C PHE A 278 29.58 -1.71 -1.82
N HIS A 279 29.16 -0.78 -0.96
CA HIS A 279 29.87 0.48 -0.72
C HIS A 279 31.21 0.32 0.03
N SER A 280 31.43 -0.82 0.68
CA SER A 280 32.64 -1.08 1.45
C SER A 280 32.91 -2.57 1.61
N TYR A 281 34.18 -2.90 1.82
CA TYR A 281 34.64 -4.25 2.13
C TYR A 281 33.94 -4.82 3.38
N GLU A 282 33.74 -4.00 4.42
CA GLU A 282 33.09 -4.46 5.66
C GLU A 282 31.63 -4.88 5.45
N MET A 283 30.91 -4.20 4.55
CA MET A 283 29.55 -4.63 4.18
C MET A 283 29.57 -5.94 3.39
N ALA A 284 30.44 -6.04 2.39
CA ALA A 284 30.61 -7.27 1.61
C ALA A 284 30.98 -8.46 2.51
N LYS A 285 31.96 -8.28 3.40
CA LYS A 285 32.38 -9.28 4.38
C LYS A 285 31.24 -9.67 5.31
N LYS A 286 30.45 -8.72 5.81
CA LYS A 286 29.29 -9.02 6.66
C LYS A 286 28.28 -9.91 5.93
N ILE A 287 27.97 -9.61 4.66
CA ILE A 287 27.07 -10.43 3.84
C ILE A 287 27.67 -11.82 3.59
N PHE A 288 28.96 -11.89 3.29
CA PHE A 288 29.68 -13.15 3.11
C PHE A 288 29.63 -14.03 4.37
N GLU A 289 29.86 -13.47 5.55
CA GLU A 289 29.71 -14.22 6.82
C GLU A 289 28.26 -14.66 7.06
N GLN A 290 27.26 -13.83 6.74
CA GLN A 290 25.85 -14.22 6.83
C GLN A 290 25.49 -15.40 5.91
N MET A 291 26.12 -15.49 4.74
CA MET A 291 25.97 -16.64 3.84
C MET A 291 26.55 -17.92 4.44
N LYS A 292 27.65 -17.86 5.19
CA LYS A 292 28.20 -19.05 5.87
C LYS A 292 27.23 -19.67 6.86
N GLU A 293 26.43 -18.84 7.51
CA GLU A 293 25.41 -19.26 8.47
C GLU A 293 24.14 -19.79 7.79
N ASN A 294 23.89 -19.41 6.53
CA ASN A 294 22.64 -19.70 5.82
C ASN A 294 22.90 -20.25 4.40
N PRO A 295 23.32 -21.52 4.26
CA PRO A 295 23.68 -22.12 2.97
C PRO A 295 22.50 -22.21 1.98
N GLU A 296 21.27 -22.13 2.47
CA GLU A 296 20.06 -22.11 1.63
C GLU A 296 20.02 -20.91 0.67
N ILE A 297 20.66 -19.79 1.02
CA ILE A 297 20.69 -18.56 0.21
C ILE A 297 21.35 -18.79 -1.16
N TYR A 298 22.30 -19.73 -1.23
CA TYR A 298 22.98 -20.13 -2.46
C TYR A 298 22.69 -21.59 -2.83
N SER A 299 21.48 -22.06 -2.49
CA SER A 299 20.95 -23.37 -2.90
C SER A 299 21.74 -24.58 -2.40
N CYS A 300 22.27 -24.54 -1.17
CA CYS A 300 23.06 -25.63 -0.59
C CYS A 300 22.56 -26.07 0.80
N ASN A 301 22.93 -27.28 1.23
CA ASN A 301 22.58 -27.80 2.55
C ASN A 301 23.77 -27.89 3.52
N SER A 302 25.00 -27.81 2.99
CA SER A 302 26.23 -27.77 3.78
C SER A 302 27.29 -26.95 3.06
N GLN A 303 28.34 -26.54 3.78
CA GLN A 303 29.37 -25.69 3.22
C GLN A 303 30.75 -25.95 3.84
N LYS A 304 31.79 -25.71 3.04
CA LYS A 304 33.18 -25.59 3.51
C LYS A 304 33.69 -24.21 3.11
N SER A 305 34.10 -23.41 4.09
CA SER A 305 34.56 -22.05 3.86
C SER A 305 36.01 -21.85 4.27
N ASN A 306 36.73 -21.03 3.51
CA ASN A 306 37.98 -20.40 3.92
C ASN A 306 37.74 -18.90 4.20
N LYS A 307 38.78 -18.05 4.16
CA LYS A 307 38.65 -16.60 4.43
C LYS A 307 37.90 -15.83 3.34
N THR A 308 37.96 -16.28 2.09
CA THR A 308 37.49 -15.55 0.90
C THR A 308 36.56 -16.37 0.02
N THR A 309 36.45 -17.68 0.24
CA THR A 309 35.68 -18.62 -0.57
C THR A 309 34.78 -19.48 0.32
N ILE A 310 33.55 -19.71 -0.13
CA ILE A 310 32.62 -20.70 0.43
C ILE A 310 32.28 -21.68 -0.68
N CYS A 311 32.57 -22.96 -0.47
CA CYS A 311 32.12 -24.03 -1.33
C CYS A 311 30.84 -24.63 -0.75
N GLY A 312 29.73 -24.51 -1.47
CA GLY A 312 28.42 -25.01 -1.08
C GLY A 312 28.12 -26.38 -1.68
N TYR A 313 27.58 -27.29 -0.87
CA TYR A 313 27.30 -28.66 -1.27
C TYR A 313 25.83 -29.03 -1.10
N ILE A 314 25.35 -29.93 -1.96
CA ILE A 314 24.14 -30.73 -1.75
C ILE A 314 24.57 -32.18 -1.58
N GLY A 315 24.58 -32.67 -0.33
CA GLY A 315 25.21 -33.95 -0.04
C GLY A 315 26.72 -33.83 -0.24
N ASP A 316 27.30 -34.68 -1.10
CA ASP A 316 28.74 -34.65 -1.40
C ASP A 316 29.08 -33.87 -2.69
N SER A 317 28.08 -33.42 -3.44
CA SER A 317 28.28 -32.70 -4.71
C SER A 317 28.42 -31.20 -4.47
N LEU A 318 29.50 -30.61 -5.01
CA LEU A 318 29.73 -29.16 -5.03
C LEU A 318 28.79 -28.51 -6.05
N THR A 319 27.91 -27.63 -5.57
CA THR A 319 26.82 -27.04 -6.38
C THR A 319 26.88 -25.53 -6.47
N SER A 320 27.65 -24.88 -5.60
CA SER A 320 27.87 -23.44 -5.69
C SER A 320 29.18 -23.02 -5.05
N ILE A 321 29.68 -21.87 -5.47
CA ILE A 321 30.88 -21.25 -4.92
C ILE A 321 30.55 -19.79 -4.66
N VAL A 322 30.88 -19.29 -3.47
CA VAL A 322 30.74 -17.88 -3.11
C VAL A 322 32.14 -17.31 -2.89
N ILE A 323 32.45 -16.17 -3.52
CA ILE A 323 33.72 -15.48 -3.38
C ILE A 323 33.50 -14.10 -2.79
N LEU A 324 34.35 -13.73 -1.82
CA LEU A 324 34.53 -12.39 -1.29
C LEU A 324 35.83 -11.82 -1.87
N HIS A 325 35.71 -10.77 -2.66
CA HIS A 325 36.83 -10.03 -3.22
C HIS A 325 36.55 -8.52 -3.13
N ASP A 326 37.47 -7.75 -2.55
CA ASP A 326 37.28 -6.33 -2.29
C ASP A 326 35.88 -6.01 -1.73
N GLN A 327 35.11 -5.15 -2.40
CA GLN A 327 33.78 -4.74 -1.98
C GLN A 327 32.69 -5.63 -2.57
N GLN A 328 33.03 -6.82 -3.08
CA GLN A 328 32.14 -7.67 -3.86
C GLN A 328 31.94 -9.04 -3.22
N VAL A 329 30.71 -9.55 -3.33
CA VAL A 329 30.37 -10.94 -3.07
C VAL A 329 29.81 -11.54 -4.35
N THR A 330 30.46 -12.57 -4.87
CA THR A 330 30.07 -13.26 -6.10
C THR A 330 29.58 -14.66 -5.77
N ILE A 331 28.39 -15.03 -6.21
CA ILE A 331 27.83 -16.37 -6.13
C ILE A 331 27.88 -16.98 -7.53
N ILE A 332 28.53 -18.13 -7.66
CA ILE A 332 28.60 -18.94 -8.87
C ILE A 332 27.84 -20.24 -8.64
N ILE A 333 26.87 -20.54 -9.50
CA ILE A 333 26.07 -21.77 -9.48
C ILE A 333 26.22 -22.46 -10.85
N PRO A 334 27.16 -23.41 -10.96
CA PRO A 334 27.33 -24.20 -12.18
C PRO A 334 26.27 -25.29 -12.29
N GLY A 335 25.76 -25.50 -13.51
CA GLY A 335 24.84 -26.58 -13.88
C GLY A 335 25.57 -27.86 -14.33
N PHE A 336 26.82 -28.04 -13.92
CA PHE A 336 27.69 -29.16 -14.28
C PHE A 336 28.52 -29.59 -13.06
N GLU A 337 29.12 -30.77 -13.12
CA GLU A 337 29.93 -31.30 -12.01
C GLU A 337 31.22 -30.50 -11.84
N VAL A 338 31.42 -29.98 -10.63
CA VAL A 338 32.58 -29.13 -10.30
C VAL A 338 33.67 -29.97 -9.66
N ASN A 339 34.89 -29.88 -10.20
CA ASN A 339 36.09 -30.51 -9.64
C ASN A 339 37.02 -29.43 -9.04
N GLU A 340 38.11 -29.85 -8.41
CA GLU A 340 39.09 -28.93 -7.79
C GLU A 340 39.69 -27.94 -8.80
N SER A 341 40.00 -28.38 -10.04
CA SER A 341 40.52 -27.48 -11.07
C SER A 341 39.53 -26.39 -11.48
N HIS A 342 38.22 -26.67 -11.47
CA HIS A 342 37.20 -25.66 -11.74
C HIS A 342 37.14 -24.62 -10.61
N VAL A 343 37.33 -25.02 -9.36
CA VAL A 343 37.41 -24.09 -8.23
C VAL A 343 38.62 -23.17 -8.39
N GLU A 344 39.79 -23.72 -8.75
CA GLU A 344 41.00 -22.92 -9.00
C GLU A 344 40.82 -21.91 -10.13
N ILE A 345 40.16 -22.29 -11.23
CA ILE A 345 39.85 -21.36 -12.34
C ILE A 345 38.97 -20.20 -11.86
N ILE A 346 37.95 -20.48 -11.03
CA ILE A 346 37.04 -19.45 -10.51
C ILE A 346 37.79 -18.52 -9.54
N GLU A 347 38.59 -19.09 -8.62
CA GLU A 347 39.39 -18.30 -7.68
C GLU A 347 40.40 -17.43 -8.43
N ASP A 348 41.09 -17.97 -9.44
CA ASP A 348 42.03 -17.24 -10.28
C ASP A 348 41.37 -16.11 -11.08
N PHE A 349 40.11 -16.28 -11.50
CA PHE A 349 39.38 -15.25 -12.23
C PHE A 349 38.98 -14.08 -11.32
N TYR A 350 38.51 -14.36 -10.11
CA TYR A 350 37.88 -13.36 -9.23
C TYR A 350 38.80 -12.80 -8.13
N LEU A 351 39.91 -13.47 -7.78
CA LEU A 351 40.83 -13.05 -6.71
C LEU A 351 42.17 -12.49 -7.21
N LYS A 352 42.44 -12.53 -8.52
CA LYS A 352 43.61 -11.87 -9.14
C LYS A 352 43.29 -10.42 -9.49
#